data_AF-A0A0G1SFY1-F1
#
_entry.id   AF-A0A0G1SFY1-F1
#
_cell.length_a   1.000
_cell.length_b   1.000
_cell.length_c   1.000
_cell.angle_alpha   90.00
_cell.angle_beta   90.00
_cell.angle_gamma   90.00
#
_symmetry.space_group_name_H-M   'P 1'
#
loop_
_entity.id
_entity.type
_entity.pdbx_description
1 polymer ?
#
loop_
_entity_poly.entity_id
_entity_poly.type
_entity_poly.pdbx_seq_one_letter_code
_entity_poly.pdbx_strand_id
1 'polypeptide(L)' 'MDAETIAILIKGVTIAFGGLGPAIGIGMIGAKAMEGIGRNPEAAGKLFVPMLLGMAFAEAIAIYSLVVSFTL' A
#
# COMPACT_ATOMS: atom_id res chain seq x y z
N MET A 1 -28.42 -15.79 -1.26
CA MET A 1 -27.23 -15.65 -0.40
C MET A 1 -27.74 -15.21 0.96
N ASP A 2 -27.26 -15.84 2.03
CA ASP A 2 -27.53 -15.35 3.38
C ASP A 2 -26.67 -14.10 3.69
N ALA A 3 -26.98 -13.44 4.81
CA ALA A 3 -26.29 -12.23 5.23
C ALA A 3 -24.79 -12.46 5.48
N GLU A 4 -24.43 -13.66 5.96
CA GLU A 4 -23.04 -14.03 6.24
C GLU A 4 -22.20 -14.13 4.96
N THR A 5 -22.72 -14.80 3.93
CA THR A 5 -22.06 -14.90 2.63
C THR A 5 -21.87 -13.51 2.00
N ILE A 6 -22.87 -12.63 2.14
CA ILE A 6 -22.79 -11.24 1.65
C ILE A 6 -21.70 -10.47 2.40
N ALA A 7 -21.62 -10.59 3.73
CA ALA A 7 -20.61 -9.93 4.53
C ALA A 7 -19.18 -10.38 4.13
N ILE A 8 -18.95 -11.68 3.95
CA ILE A 8 -17.65 -12.21 3.51
C ILE A 8 -17.25 -11.64 2.15
N LEU A 9 -18.18 -11.56 1.20
CA LEU A 9 -17.91 -11.00 -0.11
C LEU A 9 -17.53 -9.51 -0.03
N ILE A 10 -18.29 -8.72 0.74
CA ILE A 10 -18.02 -7.29 0.91
C ILE A 10 -16.65 -7.09 1.55
N LYS A 11 -16.29 -7.87 2.57
CA LYS A 11 -14.94 -7.83 3.19
C LYS A 11 -13.83 -8.01 2.16
N GLY A 12 -13.96 -9.02 1.29
CA GLY A 12 -12.99 -9.26 0.22
C GLY A 12 -12.88 -8.09 -0.75
N VAL A 13 -14.03 -7.52 -1.15
CA VAL A 13 -14.09 -6.35 -2.05
C VAL A 13 -13.46 -5.11 -1.40
N THR A 14 -13.77 -4.83 -0.12
CA THR A 14 -13.21 -3.70 0.62
C THR A 14 -11.69 -3.75 0.64
N ILE A 15 -11.11 -4.91 0.98
CA ILE A 15 -9.64 -5.10 0.96
C ILE A 15 -9.08 -4.90 -0.45
N ALA A 16 -9.69 -5.53 -1.45
CA ALA A 16 -9.20 -5.46 -2.82
C ALA A 16 -9.14 -4.01 -3.32
N PHE A 17 -10.21 -3.23 -3.16
CA PHE A 17 -10.23 -1.84 -3.59
C PHE A 17 -9.37 -0.92 -2.72
N GLY A 18 -9.37 -1.14 -1.40
CA GLY A 18 -8.56 -0.35 -0.47
C GLY A 18 -7.05 -0.53 -0.65
N GLY A 19 -6.62 -1.69 -1.16
CA GLY A 19 -5.22 -1.98 -1.44
C GLY A 19 -4.70 -1.45 -2.79
N LEU A 20 -5.57 -1.13 -3.75
CA LEU A 20 -5.14 -0.71 -5.10
C LEU A 20 -4.31 0.58 -5.09
N GLY A 21 -4.79 1.62 -4.41
CA GLY A 21 -4.10 2.90 -4.32
C GLY A 21 -2.72 2.77 -3.66
N PRO A 22 -2.62 2.15 -2.48
CA PRO A 22 -1.35 1.86 -1.80
C PRO A 22 -0.39 1.04 -2.65
N ALA A 23 -0.86 -0.02 -3.30
CA ALA A 23 -0.02 -0.86 -4.17
C ALA A 23 0.61 -0.04 -5.30
N ILE A 24 -0.17 0.83 -5.96
CA ILE A 24 0.33 1.74 -7.00
C ILE A 24 1.32 2.74 -6.41
N GLY A 25 0.97 3.38 -5.29
CA GLY A 25 1.82 4.38 -4.64
C GLY A 25 3.18 3.81 -4.23
N ILE A 26 3.18 2.64 -3.57
CA ILE A 26 4.40 1.93 -3.16
C ILE A 26 5.23 1.53 -4.38
N GLY A 27 4.60 1.00 -5.42
CA GLY A 27 5.27 0.66 -6.68
C GLY A 27 5.98 1.86 -7.31
N MET A 28 5.30 3.01 -7.36
CA MET A 28 5.87 4.25 -7.89
C MET A 28 7.02 4.78 -7.03
N ILE A 29 6.88 4.77 -5.69
CA ILE A 29 7.92 5.22 -4.77
C ILE A 29 9.17 4.34 -4.92
N GLY A 30 9.00 3.01 -4.94
CA GLY A 30 10.09 2.07 -5.15
C GLY A 30 10.78 2.26 -6.50
N ALA A 31 10.01 2.39 -7.59
CA ALA A 31 10.56 2.62 -8.92
C ALA A 31 11.40 3.90 -8.98
N LYS A 32 10.89 5.01 -8.41
CA LYS A 32 11.62 6.30 -8.40
C LYS A 32 12.86 6.27 -7.52
N ALA A 33 12.82 5.56 -6.40
CA ALA A 33 14.01 5.35 -5.57
C ALA A 33 15.07 4.55 -6.34
N MET A 34 14.69 3.47 -7.03
CA MET A 34 15.63 2.67 -7.83
C MET A 34 16.21 3.45 -9.01
N GLU A 35 15.40 4.26 -9.71
CA GLU A 35 15.90 5.18 -10.74
C GLU A 35 16.92 6.17 -10.17
N GLY A 36 16.65 6.73 -8.98
CA GLY A 36 17.56 7.65 -8.29
C GLY A 36 18.89 7.00 -7.90
N ILE A 37 18.83 5.79 -7.35
CA ILE A 37 20.01 5.00 -6.99
C ILE A 37 20.81 4.59 -8.23
N GLY A 38 20.14 4.19 -9.31
CA GLY A 38 20.80 3.84 -10.57
C GLY A 38 21.56 5.01 -11.19
N ARG A 39 21.07 6.26 -10.99
CA ARG A 39 21.75 7.48 -11.44
C ARG A 39 22.88 7.91 -10.50
N ASN A 40 22.71 7.73 -9.19
CA ASN A 40 23.71 8.03 -8.19
C ASN A 40 23.74 6.94 -7.09
N PRO A 41 24.64 5.95 -7.20
CA PRO A 41 24.73 4.85 -6.24
C PRO A 41 25.02 5.32 -4.80
N GLU A 42 25.73 6.44 -4.62
CA GLU A 42 26.05 7.00 -3.31
C GLU A 42 24.82 7.59 -2.60
N ALA A 43 23.73 7.84 -3.33
CA ALA A 43 22.47 8.32 -2.77
C ALA A 43 21.65 7.23 -2.07
N ALA A 44 21.98 5.94 -2.22
CA ALA A 44 21.20 4.82 -1.68
C ALA A 44 20.89 4.95 -0.19
N GLY A 45 21.89 5.25 0.64
CA GLY A 45 21.69 5.45 2.07
C GLY A 45 20.79 6.64 2.41
N LYS A 46 20.88 7.72 1.62
CA LYS A 46 20.09 8.94 1.82
C LYS A 46 18.62 8.78 1.37
N LEU A 47 18.39 7.93 0.37
CA LEU A 47 17.06 7.64 -0.18
C LEU A 47 16.27 6.61 0.64
N PHE A 48 16.96 5.71 1.37
CA PHE A 48 16.32 4.61 2.07
C PHE A 48 15.24 5.06 3.06
N VAL A 49 15.56 5.99 3.96
CA VAL A 49 14.62 6.44 5.00
C VAL A 49 13.42 7.19 4.40
N PRO A 50 13.59 8.19 3.51
CA PRO A 50 12.46 8.84 2.85
C PRO A 50 11.59 7.88 2.03
N MET A 51 12.20 6.93 1.32
CA MET A 51 11.49 5.90 0.56
C MET A 51 10.61 5.05 1.48
N LEU A 52 11.18 4.53 2.57
CA LEU A 52 10.45 3.69 3.52
C LEU A 52 9.31 4.45 4.20
N LEU A 53 9.52 5.70 4.59
CA LEU A 53 8.47 6.56 5.15
C LEU A 53 7.34 6.80 4.15
N GLY A 54 7.69 7.11 2.88
CA GLY A 54 6.69 7.26 1.83
C GLY A 54 5.87 5.99 1.61
N MET A 55 6.52 4.82 1.58
CA MET A 55 5.83 3.53 1.46
C MET A 55 4.94 3.25 2.68
N ALA A 56 5.41 3.53 3.90
CA ALA A 56 4.62 3.34 5.12
C ALA A 56 3.37 4.25 5.16
N PHE A 57 3.48 5.49 4.71
CA PHE A 57 2.33 6.40 4.62
C PHE A 57 1.35 5.97 3.52
N ALA A 58 1.83 5.45 2.39
CA ALA A 58 0.97 4.86 1.38
C ALA A 58 0.23 3.62 1.93
N GLU A 59 0.93 2.75 2.65
CA GLU A 59 0.38 1.54 3.26
C GLU A 59 -0.68 1.84 4.34
N ALA A 60 -0.57 2.96 5.05
CA ALA A 60 -1.55 3.36 6.06
C ALA A 60 -2.99 3.43 5.51
N ILE A 61 -3.17 3.73 4.22
CA ILE A 61 -4.48 3.75 3.56
C ILE A 61 -5.04 2.33 3.42
N ALA A 62 -4.20 1.35 3.07
CA ALA A 62 -4.60 -0.06 3.01
C ALA A 62 -4.99 -0.59 4.39
N ILE A 63 -4.28 -0.15 5.44
CA ILE A 63 -4.59 -0.52 6.83
C ILE A 63 -5.99 -0.04 7.23
N TYR A 64 -6.42 1.16 6.82
CA TYR A 64 -7.81 1.59 7.09
C TYR A 64 -8.84 0.67 6.44
N SER A 65 -8.58 0.19 5.21
CA SER A 65 -9.45 -0.80 4.57
C SER A 65 -9.47 -2.13 5.33
N LEU A 66 -8.31 -2.57 5.82
CA LEU A 66 -8.19 -3.76 6.68
C LEU A 66 -9.01 -3.62 7.95
N VAL A 67 -8.91 -2.48 8.63
CA VAL A 67 -9.68 -2.19 9.85
C VAL A 67 -11.18 -2.24 9.55
N VAL A 68 -11.64 -1.59 8.48
CA VAL A 68 -13.07 -1.60 8.09
C VAL A 68 -13.54 -3.03 7.79
N SER A 69 -12.74 -3.84 7.09
CA SER A 69 -13.07 -5.23 6.77
C SER A 69 -13.31 -6.10 8.01
N PHE A 70 -12.60 -5.85 9.11
CA PHE A 70 -12.84 -6.56 10.37
C PHE A 70 -14.12 -6.13 11.10
N THR A 71 -14.63 -4.91 10.82
CA THR A 71 -15.84 -4.37 11.46
C THR A 71 -17.13 -4.68 10.71
N LEU A 72 -17.04 -4.99 9.43
CA LEU A 72 -18.17 -5.44 8.59
C LEU A 72 -18.63 -6.85 8.95
#